data_AF-A0AAV5FN25-F1
#
_entry.id   AF-A0AAV5FN25-F1
#
_cell.length_a   1.000
_cell.length_b   1.000
_cell.length_c   1.000
_cell.angle_alpha   90.00
_cell.angle_beta   90.00
_cell.angle_gamma   90.00
#
_symmetry.space_group_name_H-M   'P 1'
#
loop_
_entity.id
_entity.type
_entity.pdbx_description
1 polymer ?
#
loop_
_entity_poly.entity_id
_entity_poly.type
_entity_poly.pdbx_seq_one_letter_code
_entity_poly.pdbx_strand_id
1 'polypeptide(L)' 'MGQLIVNLNASMPESERFIVRVLDSTHILVLPHAERMIKRRIEGFSKHNTFVKPQ' A
#
# COMPACT_ATOMS: atom_id res chain seq x y z
N MET A 1 4.29 2.71 -6.25
CA MET A 1 3.19 2.58 -5.25
C MET A 1 2.72 1.15 -5.06
N GLY A 2 2.56 0.32 -6.10
CA GLY A 2 2.16 -1.09 -5.94
C GLY A 2 3.01 -1.87 -4.93
N GLN A 3 4.34 -1.74 -4.99
CA GLN A 3 5.26 -2.38 -4.04
C GLN A 3 5.02 -1.97 -2.57
N LEU A 4 4.61 -0.72 -2.31
CA LEU A 4 4.29 -0.26 -0.96
C LEU A 4 3.07 -1.02 -0.40
N ILE A 5 2.06 -1.26 -1.22
CA ILE A 5 0.84 -1.98 -0.84
C ILE A 5 1.15 -3.48 -0.63
N VAL A 6 1.98 -4.07 -1.49
CA VAL A 6 2.45 -5.46 -1.34
C VAL A 6 3.23 -5.64 -0.03
N ASN A 7 4.15 -4.72 0.26
CA ASN A 7 4.93 -4.76 1.50
C ASN A 7 4.04 -4.55 2.74
N LEU A 8 3.06 -3.65 2.66
CA LEU A 8 2.07 -3.44 3.72
C LEU A 8 1.28 -4.72 4.01
N ASN A 9 0.79 -5.40 2.98
CA ASN A 9 0.08 -6.67 3.12
C ASN A 9 0.97 -7.77 3.71
N ALA A 10 2.25 -7.84 3.31
CA ALA A 10 3.19 -8.82 3.83
C ALA A 10 3.54 -8.59 5.31
N SER A 11 3.49 -7.35 5.79
CA SER A 11 3.73 -7.01 7.20
C SER A 11 2.55 -7.34 8.14
N MET A 12 1.40 -7.73 7.60
CA MET A 12 0.21 -8.06 8.39
C MET A 12 0.15 -9.54 8.77
N PRO A 13 -0.48 -9.88 9.91
CA PRO A 13 -0.86 -11.26 10.23
C PRO A 13 -1.69 -11.87 9.09
N GLU A 14 -1.61 -13.19 8.93
CA GLU A 14 -2.27 -13.88 7.81
C GLU A 14 -3.79 -13.66 7.79
N SER A 15 -4.42 -13.58 8.95
CA SER A 15 -5.85 -13.27 9.12
C SER A 15 -6.25 -11.85 8.68
N GLU A 16 -5.28 -10.95 8.54
CA GLU A 16 -5.48 -9.53 8.23
C GLU A 16 -4.97 -9.15 6.83
N ARG A 17 -4.41 -10.12 6.09
CA ARG A 17 -4.00 -9.90 4.70
C ARG A 17 -5.22 -9.57 3.84
N PHE A 18 -5.06 -8.58 2.99
CA PHE A 18 -6.13 -7.99 2.20
C PHE A 18 -5.91 -8.08 0.69
N ILE A 19 -4.73 -8.50 0.23
CA ILE A 19 -4.49 -8.76 -1.19
C ILE A 19 -5.05 -10.13 -1.55
N VAL A 20 -5.99 -10.13 -2.50
CA VAL A 20 -6.57 -11.37 -3.06
C VAL A 20 -5.67 -11.90 -4.17
N ARG A 21 -5.26 -11.02 -5.10
CA ARG A 21 -4.39 -11.37 -6.23
C ARG A 21 -3.72 -10.12 -6.81
N VAL A 22 -2.48 -10.26 -7.27
CA VAL A 22 -1.83 -9.26 -8.14
C VAL A 22 -2.16 -9.62 -9.59
N LEU A 23 -2.77 -8.69 -10.33
CA LEU A 23 -3.23 -8.93 -11.70
C LEU A 23 -2.11 -8.64 -12.72
N ASP A 24 -1.40 -7.53 -12.52
CA ASP A 24 -0.23 -7.13 -13.29
C ASP A 24 0.66 -6.18 -12.45
N SER A 25 1.65 -5.54 -13.07
CA SER A 25 2.57 -4.61 -12.39
C SER A 25 1.90 -3.36 -11.79
N THR A 26 0.68 -3.03 -12.23
CA THR A 26 -0.06 -1.82 -11.88
C THR A 26 -1.41 -2.08 -11.20
N HIS A 27 -2.00 -3.27 -11.39
CA HIS A 27 -3.30 -3.63 -10.87
C HIS A 27 -3.21 -4.72 -9.79
N ILE A 28 -3.79 -4.43 -8.62
CA ILE A 28 -3.88 -5.35 -7.48
C ILE A 28 -5.35 -5.46 -7.09
N LEU A 29 -5.85 -6.69 -6.99
CA LEU A 29 -7.17 -6.98 -6.46
C LEU A 29 -7.10 -7.13 -4.94
N VAL A 30 -7.86 -6.30 -4.22
CA VAL A 30 -7.87 -6.23 -2.75
C VAL A 30 -9.27 -6.39 -2.19
N LEU A 31 -9.37 -6.75 -0.91
CA LEU A 31 -10.64 -6.82 -0.20
C LEU A 31 -11.25 -5.41 0.00
N PRO A 32 -12.58 -5.23 -0.13
CA PRO A 32 -13.22 -3.91 -0.10
C PRO A 32 -12.94 -3.10 1.19
N HIS A 33 -12.87 -3.78 2.34
CA HIS A 33 -12.63 -3.12 3.63
C HIS A 33 -11.23 -2.51 3.75
N ALA A 34 -10.27 -2.95 2.94
CA ALA A 34 -8.89 -2.45 2.95
C ALA A 34 -8.72 -1.13 2.19
N GLU A 35 -9.69 -0.74 1.35
CA GLU A 35 -9.63 0.47 0.53
C GLU A 35 -9.33 1.71 1.38
N ARG A 36 -10.09 1.92 2.46
CA ARG A 36 -9.94 3.09 3.34
C ARG A 36 -8.57 3.12 4.02
N MET A 37 -8.07 1.97 4.42
CA MET A 37 -6.76 1.83 5.07
C MET A 37 -5.63 2.14 4.08
N ILE A 38 -5.69 1.57 2.88
CA ILE A 38 -4.70 1.80 1.81
C ILE A 38 -4.61 3.29 1.47
N LYS A 39 -5.75 3.95 1.27
CA LYS A 39 -5.80 5.40 0.98
C LYS A 39 -5.11 6.23 2.06
N ARG A 40 -5.46 6.00 3.33
CA ARG A 40 -4.82 6.69 4.48
C ARG A 40 -3.31 6.46 4.53
N ARG A 41 -2.86 5.23 4.27
CA ARG A 41 -1.42 4.91 4.33
C ARG A 41 -0.65 5.57 3.19
N ILE A 42 -1.23 5.62 1.99
CA ILE A 42 -0.66 6.30 0.83
C ILE A 42 -0.55 7.80 1.08
N GLU A 43 -1.62 8.43 1.58
CA GLU A 43 -1.59 9.85 1.94
C GLU A 43 -0.51 10.15 2.99
N GLY A 44 -0.40 9.31 4.01
CA GLY A 44 0.65 9.43 5.02
C GLY A 44 2.06 9.28 4.42
N PHE A 45 2.26 8.30 3.53
CA PHE A 45 3.55 8.09 2.89
C PHE A 45 3.97 9.28 2.03
N SER A 46 3.04 9.83 1.23
CA SER A 46 3.31 11.01 0.41
C SER A 46 3.69 12.24 1.25
N LYS A 47 3.05 12.43 2.42
CA LYS A 47 3.37 13.56 3.31
C LYS A 47 4.74 13.46 3.99
N HIS A 48 5.22 12.25 4.28
CA HIS A 48 6.52 12.04 4.91
C HIS A 48 7.68 12.02 3.91
N ASN A 49 7.39 11.93 2.61
CA ASN A 49 8.40 11.98 1.58
C ASN A 49 8.77 13.44 1.26
N THR A 50 9.44 14.10 2.20
CA THR A 50 9.85 15.51 2.14
C THR A 50 11.30 15.70 1.68
N PHE A 51 11.92 14.67 1.09
CA PHE A 51 13.30 14.77 0.64
C PHE A 51 13.41 15.85 -0.44
N VAL A 52 14.03 16.97 -0.08
CA VAL A 52 14.48 18.01 -1.01
C VAL A 52 15.99 17.83 -1.13
N LYS A 53 16.48 17.73 -2.37
CA LYS A 53 17.92 17.64 -2.63
C LYS A 53 18.62 18.84 -1.96
N PRO A 54 19.61 18.64 -1.08
CA PRO A 54 20.36 19.76 -0.52
C PRO A 54 21.04 20.53 -1.66
N GLN A 55 20.97 21.87 -1.60
CA GLN A 55 21.64 22.77 -2.56
C GLN A 55 23.15 22.69 -2.41
#